data_AF-A3XG60-F1
#
_entry.id   AF-A3XG60-F1
#
_cell.length_a   1.000
_cell.length_b   1.000
_cell.length_c   1.000
_cell.angle_alpha   90.00
_cell.angle_beta   90.00
_cell.angle_gamma   90.00
#
_symmetry.space_group_name_H-M   'P 1'
#
loop_
_entity.id
_entity.type
_entity.pdbx_description
1 polymer ?
#
loop_
_entity_poly.entity_id
_entity_poly.type
_entity_poly.pdbx_seq_one_letter_code
_entity_poly.pdbx_strand_id
1 'polypeptide(L)'
;MIQAQKIVQFSEYKIYKNEYGHTKIRIEPHTRNTDIGADASKYQKSSNVYGVLICYSINGEKKAKLLDMTYKLKNKGYYEYGLSYSSNSKVGSVSVTYFNMVDDPESKWPKKGDCF
;
A
#
# COMPACT_ATOMS: atom_id res chain seq x y z
N MET A 1 13.36 17.15 15.13
CA MET A 1 12.05 16.46 15.04
C MET A 1 11.66 16.36 13.58
N ILE A 2 11.36 15.17 13.07
CA ILE A 2 10.76 15.04 11.72
C ILE A 2 9.33 15.58 11.85
N GLN A 3 9.02 16.68 11.15
CA GLN A 3 7.65 17.19 11.08
C GLN A 3 6.72 16.10 10.55
N ALA A 4 5.51 16.01 11.09
CA ALA A 4 4.52 15.07 10.58
C ALA A 4 4.26 15.34 9.10
N GLN A 5 4.04 14.28 8.32
CA GLN A 5 3.78 14.41 6.89
C GLN A 5 2.63 13.49 6.49
N LYS A 6 1.53 14.08 6.03
CA LYS A 6 0.39 13.35 5.48
C LYS A 6 0.64 13.00 4.03
N ILE A 7 0.49 11.74 3.63
CA ILE A 7 0.50 11.36 2.22
C ILE A 7 -0.86 11.74 1.64
N VAL A 8 -0.84 12.59 0.63
CA VAL A 8 -2.06 13.07 -0.06
C VAL A 8 -2.25 12.40 -1.41
N GLN A 9 -1.16 11.89 -1.99
CA GLN A 9 -1.19 11.21 -3.27
C GLN A 9 -0.11 10.11 -3.30
N PHE A 10 -0.46 8.98 -3.90
CA PHE A 10 0.48 7.90 -4.23
C PHE A 10 0.86 7.98 -5.71
N SER A 11 2.10 7.58 -6.02
CA SER A 11 2.57 7.39 -7.38
C SER A 11 1.92 6.15 -8.00
N GLU A 12 1.97 6.04 -9.32
CA GLU A 12 1.68 4.78 -10.00
C GLU A 12 2.61 3.68 -9.46
N TYR A 13 2.03 2.53 -9.11
CA TYR A 13 2.79 1.42 -8.58
C TYR A 13 3.61 0.74 -9.67
N LYS A 14 4.74 0.15 -9.29
CA LYS A 14 5.61 -0.60 -10.20
C LYS A 14 5.56 -2.09 -9.89
N ILE A 15 5.29 -2.91 -10.90
CA ILE A 15 5.41 -4.36 -10.81
C ILE A 15 6.73 -4.78 -11.44
N TYR A 16 7.49 -5.62 -10.74
CA TYR A 16 8.78 -6.07 -11.23
C TYR A 16 9.09 -7.48 -10.72
N LYS A 17 10.02 -8.18 -11.38
CA LYS A 17 10.59 -9.43 -10.89
C LYS A 17 11.94 -9.17 -10.24
N ASN A 18 12.19 -9.76 -9.06
CA ASN A 18 13.53 -9.72 -8.47
C ASN A 18 14.44 -10.81 -9.08
N GLU A 19 15.69 -10.85 -8.64
CA GLU A 19 16.71 -11.82 -9.09
C GLU A 19 16.33 -13.30 -8.85
N TYR A 20 15.43 -13.57 -7.90
CA TYR A 20 14.91 -14.91 -7.60
C TYR A 20 13.64 -15.25 -8.41
N GLY A 21 13.23 -14.39 -9.34
CA GLY A 21 12.03 -14.57 -10.16
C GLY A 21 10.71 -14.28 -9.44
N HIS A 22 10.75 -13.77 -8.20
CA HIS A 22 9.56 -13.40 -7.44
C HIS A 22 8.97 -12.12 -8.04
N THR A 23 7.65 -12.12 -8.28
CA THR A 23 6.95 -10.92 -8.74
C THR A 23 6.57 -10.07 -7.54
N LYS A 24 6.97 -8.80 -7.56
CA LYS A 24 6.73 -7.82 -6.50
C LYS A 24 6.01 -6.60 -7.03
N ILE A 25 5.30 -5.93 -6.13
CA ILE A 25 4.73 -4.60 -6.33
C ILE A 25 5.41 -3.61 -5.39
N ARG A 26 5.79 -2.46 -5.92
CA ARG A 26 6.33 -1.33 -5.19
C ARG A 26 5.37 -0.14 -5.29
N ILE A 27 5.01 0.39 -4.14
CA ILE A 27 4.09 1.53 -3.96
C ILE A 27 4.87 2.64 -3.29
N GLU A 28 4.77 3.85 -3.81
CA GLU A 28 5.50 5.01 -3.32
C GLU A 28 4.55 6.20 -3.15
N PRO A 29 4.72 7.01 -2.10
CA PRO A 29 4.06 8.30 -2.00
C PRO A 29 4.54 9.21 -3.14
N HIS A 30 3.62 9.96 -3.73
CA HIS A 30 3.96 11.02 -4.68
C HIS A 30 4.13 12.36 -3.96
N THR A 31 3.11 12.73 -3.16
CA THR A 31 3.06 14.04 -2.51
C THR A 31 2.74 13.89 -1.03
N ARG A 32 3.48 14.65 -0.21
CA ARG A 32 3.29 14.74 1.24
C ARG A 32 2.93 16.16 1.63
N ASN A 33 1.88 16.33 2.42
CA ASN A 33 1.50 17.60 3.02
C ASN A 33 2.10 17.72 4.43
N THR A 34 2.81 18.82 4.68
CA THR A 34 3.41 19.19 5.97
C THR A 34 2.50 20.11 6.81
N ASP A 35 1.52 20.77 6.19
CA ASP A 35 0.54 21.61 6.88
C ASP A 35 -0.73 20.80 7.17
N ILE A 36 -0.70 20.06 8.27
CA ILE A 36 -1.76 19.13 8.70
C ILE A 36 -2.51 19.61 9.96
N GLY A 37 -2.28 20.86 10.37
CA GLY A 37 -2.94 21.48 11.52
C GLY A 37 -2.65 20.78 12.86
N ALA A 38 -3.50 21.06 13.86
CA ALA A 38 -3.35 20.57 15.24
C ALA A 38 -3.36 19.03 15.36
N ASP A 39 -3.93 18.34 14.38
CA ASP A 39 -4.07 16.88 14.35
C ASP A 39 -2.86 16.14 13.77
N ALA A 40 -1.77 16.85 13.46
CA ALA A 40 -0.56 16.30 12.84
C ALA A 40 0.03 15.06 13.55
N SER A 41 -0.14 14.96 14.87
CA SER A 41 0.36 13.84 15.69
C SER A 41 -0.19 12.48 15.24
N LYS A 42 -1.41 12.44 14.69
CA LYS A 42 -2.06 11.19 14.25
C LYS A 42 -1.33 10.53 13.07
N TYR A 43 -0.64 11.32 12.24
CA TYR A 43 0.17 10.84 11.12
C TYR A 43 1.62 10.50 11.51
N GLN A 44 2.02 10.76 12.76
CA GLN A 44 3.34 10.36 13.27
C GLN A 44 3.38 8.91 13.75
N LYS A 45 2.22 8.23 13.83
CA LYS A 45 2.14 6.82 14.21
C LYS A 45 2.98 5.94 13.28
N SER A 46 3.46 4.82 13.82
CA SER A 46 4.27 3.85 13.06
C SER A 46 3.42 2.71 12.47
N SER A 47 2.12 2.69 12.72
CA SER A 47 1.13 1.72 12.21
C SER A 47 -0.25 2.39 12.09
N ASN A 48 -1.15 1.76 11.35
CA ASN A 48 -2.56 2.12 11.20
C ASN A 48 -2.80 3.56 10.73
N VAL A 49 -2.02 4.04 9.76
CA VAL A 49 -2.22 5.35 9.11
C VAL A 49 -2.56 5.18 7.63
N TYR A 50 -1.77 4.40 6.90
CA TYR A 50 -1.96 4.18 5.47
C TYR A 50 -2.15 2.69 5.18
N GLY A 51 -3.32 2.37 4.63
CA GLY A 51 -3.66 1.04 4.20
C GLY A 51 -3.62 0.90 2.68
N VAL A 52 -3.51 -0.34 2.22
CA VAL A 52 -3.65 -0.71 0.82
C VAL A 52 -4.48 -1.98 0.67
N LEU A 53 -5.42 -1.98 -0.27
CA LEU A 53 -6.03 -3.19 -0.83
C LEU A 53 -5.35 -3.48 -2.18
N ILE A 54 -4.80 -4.68 -2.32
CA ILE A 54 -4.21 -5.18 -3.57
C ILE A 54 -5.08 -6.33 -4.06
N CYS A 55 -5.69 -6.15 -5.22
CA CYS A 55 -6.45 -7.17 -5.92
C CYS A 55 -5.60 -7.70 -7.07
N TYR A 56 -5.42 -9.02 -7.16
CA TYR A 56 -4.61 -9.61 -8.21
C TYR A 56 -5.01 -11.04 -8.52
N SER A 57 -4.41 -11.65 -9.54
CA SER A 57 -4.55 -13.09 -9.79
C SER A 57 -3.19 -13.78 -9.90
N ILE A 58 -3.08 -15.01 -9.40
CA ILE A 58 -1.94 -15.90 -9.63
C ILE A 58 -2.45 -17.12 -10.40
N ASN A 59 -1.91 -17.37 -11.59
CA ASN A 59 -2.33 -18.50 -12.45
C ASN A 59 -3.86 -18.57 -12.66
N GLY A 60 -4.51 -17.42 -12.78
CA GLY A 60 -5.97 -17.30 -12.92
C GLY A 60 -6.75 -17.30 -11.60
N GLU A 61 -6.14 -17.67 -10.48
CA GLU A 61 -6.78 -17.61 -9.18
C GLU A 61 -6.79 -16.19 -8.62
N LYS A 62 -7.98 -15.65 -8.38
CA LYS A 62 -8.22 -14.37 -7.71
C LYS A 62 -7.65 -14.34 -6.29
N LYS A 63 -6.90 -13.29 -5.94
CA LYS A 63 -6.30 -13.04 -4.63
C LYS A 63 -6.54 -11.58 -4.22
N ALA A 64 -6.74 -11.35 -2.92
CA ALA A 64 -6.95 -10.02 -2.36
C ALA A 64 -6.17 -9.87 -1.04
N LYS A 65 -5.49 -8.74 -0.87
CA LYS A 65 -4.68 -8.44 0.33
C LYS A 65 -4.95 -7.03 0.81
N LEU A 66 -5.44 -6.92 2.04
CA LEU A 66 -5.57 -5.68 2.78
C LEU A 66 -4.40 -5.58 3.76
N LEU A 67 -3.56 -4.55 3.66
CA LEU A 67 -2.28 -4.46 4.35
C LEU A 67 -2.05 -3.05 4.89
N ASP A 68 -1.40 -2.94 6.05
CA ASP A 68 -0.86 -1.68 6.57
C ASP A 68 0.52 -1.41 5.96
N MET A 69 0.69 -0.22 5.36
CA MET A 69 1.93 0.23 4.74
C MET A 69 2.72 1.22 5.60
N THR A 70 2.12 1.73 6.68
CA THR A 70 2.58 2.89 7.46
C THR A 70 4.04 2.78 7.86
N TYR A 71 4.42 1.67 8.49
CA TYR A 71 5.78 1.49 8.98
C TYR A 71 6.82 1.55 7.85
N LYS A 72 6.55 0.88 6.72
CA LYS A 72 7.51 0.84 5.59
C LYS A 72 7.59 2.19 4.89
N LEU A 73 6.46 2.86 4.67
CA LEU A 73 6.44 4.20 4.08
C LEU A 73 7.16 5.24 4.94
N LYS A 74 7.12 5.09 6.27
CA LYS A 74 7.83 5.96 7.22
C LYS A 74 9.34 5.71 7.24
N ASN A 75 9.77 4.44 7.26
CA ASN A 75 11.18 4.09 7.45
C ASN A 75 11.97 3.90 6.14
N LYS A 76 11.30 3.52 5.04
CA LYS A 76 11.93 3.24 3.74
C LYS A 76 11.53 4.21 2.64
N GLY A 77 10.47 4.99 2.84
CA GLY A 77 9.90 5.86 1.81
C GLY A 77 9.01 5.15 0.78
N TYR A 78 9.05 3.82 0.72
CA TYR A 78 8.22 2.98 -0.16
C TYR A 78 7.67 1.76 0.57
N TYR A 79 6.61 1.18 0.03
CA TYR A 79 6.05 -0.10 0.42
C TYR A 79 6.30 -1.12 -0.68
N GLU A 80 6.64 -2.35 -0.28
CA GLU A 80 6.87 -3.44 -1.22
C GLU A 80 6.19 -4.70 -0.73
N TYR A 81 5.49 -5.38 -1.64
CA TYR A 81 4.79 -6.62 -1.37
C TYR A 81 5.09 -7.67 -2.43
N GLY A 82 5.23 -8.93 -2.01
CA GLY A 82 5.41 -10.07 -2.91
C GLY A 82 4.06 -10.56 -3.43
N LEU A 83 3.81 -10.42 -4.73
CA LEU A 83 2.62 -10.95 -5.38
C LEU A 83 2.76 -12.45 -5.66
N SER A 84 3.98 -12.90 -5.99
CA SER A 84 4.32 -14.31 -6.19
C SER A 84 5.76 -14.57 -5.76
N TYR A 85 5.99 -15.74 -5.14
CA TYR A 85 7.30 -16.24 -4.72
C TYR A 85 7.82 -17.36 -5.61
N SER A 86 7.15 -17.66 -6.73
CA SER A 86 7.60 -18.65 -7.70
C SER A 86 7.87 -17.96 -9.04
N SER A 87 9.01 -18.30 -9.65
CA SER A 87 9.44 -17.81 -10.97
C SER A 87 8.46 -18.19 -12.09
N ASN A 88 7.76 -19.33 -11.93
CA ASN A 88 6.85 -19.90 -12.92
C ASN A 88 5.41 -19.38 -12.79
N SER A 89 5.08 -18.72 -11.69
CA SER A 89 3.73 -18.22 -11.46
C SER A 89 3.45 -16.98 -12.30
N LYS A 90 2.28 -16.97 -12.95
CA LYS A 90 1.80 -15.85 -13.76
C LYS A 90 0.94 -14.94 -12.90
N VAL A 91 1.45 -13.75 -12.61
CA VAL A 91 0.67 -12.69 -12.00
C VAL A 91 -0.14 -12.01 -13.10
N GLY A 92 -1.46 -12.05 -12.97
CA GLY A 92 -2.41 -11.44 -13.91
C GLY A 92 -2.76 -10.01 -13.53
N SER A 93 -3.98 -9.57 -13.85
CA SER A 93 -4.47 -8.22 -13.55
C SER A 93 -4.16 -7.84 -12.10
N VAL A 94 -3.57 -6.67 -11.90
CA VAL A 94 -3.29 -6.11 -10.57
C VAL A 94 -3.99 -4.76 -10.50
N SER A 95 -4.71 -4.52 -9.42
CA SER A 95 -5.25 -3.21 -9.06
C SER A 95 -4.98 -2.92 -7.59
N VAL A 96 -4.89 -1.63 -7.27
CA VAL A 96 -4.51 -1.15 -5.94
C VAL A 96 -5.45 -0.04 -5.51
N THR A 97 -5.96 -0.14 -4.29
CA THR A 97 -6.76 0.90 -3.64
C THR A 97 -6.03 1.36 -2.39
N TYR A 98 -5.64 2.63 -2.36
CA TYR A 98 -5.04 3.26 -1.21
C TYR A 98 -6.11 3.89 -0.34
N PHE A 99 -5.93 3.87 0.98
CA PHE A 99 -6.85 4.52 1.90
C PHE A 99 -6.14 4.97 3.17
N ASN A 100 -6.74 5.93 3.86
CA ASN A 100 -6.19 6.53 5.05
C ASN A 100 -6.97 6.03 6.28
N MET A 101 -6.32 5.20 7.08
CA MET A 101 -6.93 4.53 8.23
C MET A 101 -7.25 5.47 9.39
N VAL A 102 -6.77 6.72 9.33
CA VAL A 102 -6.99 7.71 10.39
C VAL A 102 -8.03 8.75 9.99
N ASP A 103 -8.14 9.06 8.70
CA ASP A 103 -9.15 9.99 8.20
C ASP A 103 -10.49 9.29 7.94
N ASP A 104 -10.44 8.02 7.53
CA ASP A 104 -11.63 7.22 7.28
C ASP A 104 -11.91 6.27 8.45
N PRO A 105 -13.16 6.22 8.96
CA PRO A 105 -13.54 5.20 9.94
C PRO A 105 -13.44 3.80 9.31
N GLU A 106 -13.19 2.77 10.14
CA GLU A 106 -12.97 1.39 9.69
C GLU A 106 -14.12 0.84 8.82
N SER A 107 -15.36 1.30 9.07
CA SER A 107 -16.53 0.96 8.25
C SER A 107 -16.42 1.38 6.78
N LYS A 108 -15.60 2.38 6.46
CA LYS A 108 -15.34 2.89 5.10
C LYS A 108 -14.08 2.30 4.48
N TRP A 109 -13.30 1.51 5.21
CA TRP A 109 -12.09 0.90 4.65
C TRP A 109 -12.48 -0.12 3.57
N PRO A 110 -11.69 -0.23 2.50
CA PRO A 110 -11.93 -1.24 1.48
C PRO A 110 -11.76 -2.63 2.08
N LYS A 111 -12.58 -3.57 1.59
CA LYS A 111 -12.62 -4.95 2.03
C LYS A 111 -12.09 -5.84 0.92
N LYS A 112 -11.59 -7.03 1.29
CA LYS A 112 -11.13 -8.01 0.30
C LYS A 112 -12.23 -8.42 -0.70
N GLY A 113 -13.50 -8.38 -0.28
CA GLY A 113 -14.65 -8.63 -1.14
C GLY A 113 -14.86 -7.58 -2.23
N ASP A 114 -14.27 -6.38 -2.11
CA ASP A 114 -14.41 -5.33 -3.11
C ASP A 114 -13.60 -5.60 -4.39
N CYS A 115 -12.72 -6.62 -4.36
CA CYS A 115 -11.90 -6.98 -5.51
C CYS A 115 -12.66 -7.72 -6.63
N PHE A 116 -13.68 -8.53 -6.29
CA PHE A 116 -14.24 -9.55 -7.19
C PHE A 116 -15.68 -9.93 -6.91
#